data_AF-A0A846PI56-F1
#
_entry.id   AF-A0A846PI56-F1
#
_cell.length_a   1.000
_cell.length_b   1.000
_cell.length_c   1.000
_cell.angle_alpha   90.00
_cell.angle_beta   90.00
_cell.angle_gamma   90.00
#
_symmetry.space_group_name_H-M   'P 1'
#
loop_
_entity.id
_entity.type
_entity.pdbx_description
1 polymer ?
#
loop_
_entity_poly.entity_id
_entity_poly.type
_entity_poly.pdbx_seq_one_letter_code
_entity_poly.pdbx_strand_id
1 'polypeptide(L)'
;MEKLSLERIAKRHANVSRVIEKAKKLWLKYNIGYSDPQKYWDTRWEANLSAEKATGKSALNEFWLIKSLMEKHSCENILEIGCGGATLRNLPNYLGLDFSLEALKRSGLDKFIYADVTKGIPLPDKSQDAILSRYVLLHVPFTQIEKTIMEMGRVAKKAIILKEPYGDNSKHCQAHCFLHNLPELFQKYFQGDLEFLDSIPVELQNRHSQIH
;
A
#
# COMPACT_ATOMS: atom_id res chain seq x y z
N MET A 1 28.15 -27.37 -20.94
CA MET A 1 27.13 -27.01 -21.95
C MET A 1 25.72 -26.93 -21.38
N GLU A 2 25.36 -27.76 -20.40
CA GLU A 2 24.01 -27.83 -19.81
C GLU A 2 23.58 -26.54 -19.05
N LYS A 3 24.49 -25.91 -18.31
CA LYS A 3 24.24 -24.65 -17.57
C LYS A 3 23.86 -23.47 -18.49
N LEU A 4 24.50 -23.37 -19.66
CA LEU A 4 24.20 -22.38 -20.70
C LEU A 4 22.83 -22.59 -21.36
N SER A 5 22.31 -23.82 -21.35
CA SER A 5 20.98 -24.13 -21.89
C SER A 5 19.86 -23.74 -20.91
N LEU A 6 20.05 -23.98 -19.62
CA LEU A 6 19.11 -23.62 -18.56
C LEU A 6 18.97 -22.09 -18.40
N GLU A 7 20.08 -21.35 -18.48
CA GLU A 7 20.05 -19.88 -18.45
C GLU A 7 19.29 -19.28 -19.65
N ARG A 8 19.44 -19.87 -20.84
CA ARG A 8 18.72 -19.44 -22.04
C ARG A 8 17.22 -19.72 -21.95
N ILE A 9 16.83 -20.86 -21.38
CA ILE A 9 15.42 -21.22 -21.13
C ILE A 9 14.83 -20.25 -20.10
N ALA A 10 15.49 -20.03 -18.96
CA ALA A 10 15.03 -19.11 -17.93
C ALA A 10 14.85 -17.67 -18.47
N LYS A 11 15.80 -17.18 -19.29
CA LYS A 11 15.71 -15.85 -19.92
C LYS A 11 14.56 -15.74 -20.93
N ARG A 12 14.28 -16.79 -21.70
CA ARG A 12 13.13 -16.85 -22.60
C ARG A 12 11.80 -16.86 -21.83
N HIS A 13 11.68 -17.67 -20.78
CA HIS A 13 10.50 -17.67 -19.92
C HIS A 13 10.26 -16.31 -19.26
N ALA A 14 11.30 -15.67 -18.73
CA ALA A 14 11.18 -14.33 -18.14
C ALA A 14 10.70 -13.28 -19.15
N ASN A 15 11.19 -13.34 -20.39
CA ASN A 15 10.75 -12.44 -21.47
C ASN A 15 9.28 -12.70 -21.87
N VAL A 16 8.86 -13.95 -22.00
CA VAL A 16 7.46 -14.31 -22.31
C VAL A 16 6.52 -13.83 -21.20
N SER A 17 6.87 -14.07 -19.93
CA SER A 17 6.10 -13.59 -18.78
C SER A 17 5.95 -12.07 -18.78
N ARG A 18 7.01 -11.33 -19.12
CA ARG A 18 6.98 -9.86 -19.19
C ARG A 18 6.08 -9.34 -20.32
N VAL A 19 6.06 -10.02 -21.47
CA VAL A 19 5.18 -9.69 -22.60
C VAL A 19 3.72 -9.95 -22.24
N ILE A 20 3.42 -11.10 -21.62
CA ILE A 20 2.07 -11.44 -21.14
C ILE A 20 1.59 -10.41 -20.10
N GLU A 21 2.44 -10.02 -19.16
CA GLU A 21 2.09 -9.01 -18.15
C GLU A 21 1.77 -7.64 -18.79
N LYS A 22 2.58 -7.21 -19.76
CA LYS A 22 2.31 -5.98 -20.53
C LYS A 22 0.99 -6.06 -21.28
N ALA A 23 0.71 -7.18 -21.94
CA ALA A 23 -0.53 -7.39 -22.67
C ALA A 23 -1.75 -7.33 -21.74
N LYS A 24 -1.69 -8.00 -20.57
CA LYS A 24 -2.75 -7.94 -19.56
C LYS A 24 -2.97 -6.51 -19.02
N LYS A 25 -1.89 -5.74 -18.78
CA LYS A 25 -1.97 -4.34 -18.35
C LYS A 25 -2.61 -3.45 -19.41
N LEU A 26 -2.26 -3.63 -20.68
CA LEU A 26 -2.91 -2.93 -21.79
C LEU A 26 -4.39 -3.32 -21.90
N TRP A 27 -4.70 -4.62 -21.80
CA TRP A 27 -6.08 -5.10 -21.83
C TRP A 27 -6.92 -4.47 -20.72
N LEU A 28 -6.43 -4.45 -19.48
CA LEU A 28 -7.09 -3.75 -18.36
C LEU A 28 -7.33 -2.28 -18.67
N LYS A 29 -6.29 -1.57 -19.15
CA LYS A 29 -6.39 -0.14 -19.46
C LYS A 29 -7.45 0.17 -20.51
N TYR A 30 -7.53 -0.64 -21.58
CA TYR A 30 -8.42 -0.35 -22.72
C TYR A 30 -9.82 -0.95 -22.57
N ASN A 31 -9.99 -2.08 -21.86
CA ASN A 31 -11.27 -2.78 -21.79
C ASN A 31 -12.02 -2.53 -20.46
N ILE A 32 -11.30 -2.32 -19.36
CA ILE A 32 -11.90 -2.00 -18.07
C ILE A 32 -11.85 -0.48 -17.82
N GLY A 33 -10.71 0.15 -18.12
CA GLY A 33 -10.47 1.55 -17.77
C GLY A 33 -10.44 1.77 -16.26
N TYR A 34 -10.72 3.00 -15.82
CA TYR A 34 -10.81 3.36 -14.39
C TYR A 34 -12.14 4.06 -14.05
N SER A 35 -13.18 3.85 -14.86
CA SER A 35 -14.52 4.36 -14.59
C SER A 35 -15.17 3.69 -13.37
N ASP A 36 -14.78 2.44 -13.10
CA ASP A 36 -15.14 1.67 -11.92
C ASP A 36 -13.84 1.22 -11.22
N PRO A 37 -13.38 1.97 -10.21
CA PRO A 37 -12.13 1.67 -9.50
C PRO A 37 -12.14 0.28 -8.86
N GLN A 38 -13.26 -0.13 -8.26
CA GLN A 38 -13.37 -1.41 -7.57
C GLN A 38 -13.20 -2.57 -8.56
N LYS A 39 -13.95 -2.54 -9.67
CA LYS A 39 -13.83 -3.55 -10.74
C LYS A 39 -12.41 -3.59 -11.31
N TYR A 40 -11.77 -2.43 -11.50
CA TYR A 40 -10.38 -2.37 -11.96
C TYR A 40 -9.44 -3.09 -11.01
N TRP A 41 -9.52 -2.83 -9.70
CA TRP A 41 -8.63 -3.46 -8.72
C TRP A 41 -8.92 -4.95 -8.53
N ASP A 42 -10.19 -5.37 -8.49
CA ASP A 42 -10.55 -6.79 -8.43
C ASP A 42 -10.00 -7.56 -9.65
N THR A 43 -10.22 -7.04 -10.87
CA THR A 43 -9.70 -7.68 -12.09
C THR A 43 -8.18 -7.73 -12.09
N ARG A 44 -7.52 -6.69 -11.55
CA ARG A 44 -6.07 -6.63 -11.45
C ARG A 44 -5.52 -7.70 -10.51
N TRP A 45 -6.15 -7.89 -9.35
CA TRP A 45 -5.80 -8.93 -8.39
C TRP A 45 -6.06 -10.33 -8.95
N GLU A 46 -7.21 -10.54 -9.60
CA GLU A 46 -7.57 -11.79 -10.26
C GLU A 46 -6.51 -12.19 -11.31
N ALA A 47 -6.06 -11.22 -12.11
CA ALA A 47 -5.08 -11.40 -13.16
C ALA A 47 -3.62 -11.59 -12.67
N ASN A 48 -3.37 -11.54 -11.35
CA ASN A 48 -2.04 -11.53 -10.71
C ASN A 48 -1.15 -10.38 -11.19
N LEU A 49 -1.73 -9.19 -11.39
CA LEU A 49 -1.04 -7.99 -11.85
C LEU A 49 -0.76 -6.97 -10.75
N SER A 50 -0.91 -7.37 -9.48
CA SER A 50 -0.56 -6.49 -8.36
C SER A 50 0.91 -6.11 -8.44
N ALA A 51 1.19 -4.81 -8.22
CA ALA A 51 2.55 -4.29 -8.17
C ALA A 51 3.29 -4.73 -6.89
N GLU A 52 2.59 -5.35 -5.94
CA GLU A 52 3.09 -5.82 -4.64
C GLU A 52 4.00 -7.06 -4.73
N LYS A 53 4.74 -7.24 -5.82
CA LYS A 53 5.95 -8.07 -5.77
C LYS A 53 7.07 -7.27 -5.11
N ALA A 54 6.84 -6.81 -3.88
CA ALA A 54 7.93 -6.40 -3.03
C ALA A 54 8.87 -7.61 -2.92
N THR A 55 10.15 -7.42 -3.24
CA THR A 55 11.13 -8.47 -2.95
C THR A 55 11.11 -8.70 -1.44
N GLY A 56 11.27 -9.95 -0.97
CA GLY A 56 11.14 -10.27 0.45
C GLY A 56 11.98 -9.37 1.37
N LYS A 57 13.13 -8.90 0.89
CA LYS A 57 14.00 -7.93 1.59
C LYS A 57 13.37 -6.55 1.76
N SER A 58 12.66 -6.04 0.74
CA SER A 58 12.00 -4.72 0.83
C SER A 58 10.83 -4.76 1.81
N ALA A 59 10.03 -5.82 1.79
CA ALA A 59 8.89 -5.99 2.70
C ALA A 59 9.36 -6.12 4.16
N LEU A 60 10.46 -6.85 4.40
CA LEU A 60 11.03 -7.00 5.75
C LEU A 60 11.56 -5.69 6.31
N ASN A 61 12.29 -4.90 5.51
CA ASN A 61 12.78 -3.60 5.96
C ASN A 61 11.63 -2.64 6.30
N GLU A 62 10.60 -2.63 5.46
CA GLU A 62 9.40 -1.83 5.69
C GLU A 62 8.65 -2.25 6.96
N PHE A 63 8.54 -3.57 7.19
CA PHE A 63 7.97 -4.11 8.43
C PHE A 63 8.70 -3.58 9.67
N TRP A 64 10.03 -3.67 9.71
CA TRP A 64 10.80 -3.23 10.88
C TRP A 64 10.74 -1.72 11.08
N LEU A 65 10.78 -0.95 9.98
CA LEU A 65 10.62 0.50 10.06
C LEU A 65 9.25 0.87 10.65
N ILE A 66 8.16 0.31 10.11
CA ILE A 66 6.80 0.58 10.61
C ILE A 66 6.66 0.13 12.07
N LYS A 67 7.19 -1.05 12.42
CA LYS A 67 7.19 -1.53 13.79
C LYS A 67 7.93 -0.58 14.73
N SER A 68 9.08 -0.06 14.33
CA SER A 68 9.84 0.92 15.13
C SER A 68 9.09 2.24 15.31
N LEU A 69 8.33 2.68 14.30
CA LEU A 69 7.47 3.87 14.40
C LEU A 69 6.28 3.61 15.33
N MET A 70 5.67 2.41 15.27
CA MET A 70 4.64 2.01 16.23
C MET A 70 5.21 2.03 17.66
N GLU A 71 6.41 1.50 17.89
CA GLU A 71 7.06 1.51 19.20
C GLU A 71 7.37 2.94 19.67
N LYS A 72 7.96 3.79 18.80
CA LYS A 72 8.23 5.21 19.06
C LYS A 72 6.99 5.95 19.56
N HIS A 73 5.86 5.68 18.92
CA HIS A 73 4.57 6.33 19.21
C HIS A 73 3.69 5.54 20.18
N SER A 74 4.24 4.49 20.81
CA SER A 74 3.53 3.63 21.76
C SER A 74 2.20 3.09 21.20
N CYS A 75 2.17 2.70 19.94
CA CYS A 75 0.99 2.17 19.24
C CYS A 75 0.86 0.66 19.48
N GLU A 76 -0.32 0.22 19.92
CA GLU A 76 -0.59 -1.18 20.23
C GLU A 76 -1.36 -1.91 19.11
N ASN A 77 -2.01 -1.16 18.22
CA ASN A 77 -2.74 -1.70 17.08
C ASN A 77 -2.58 -0.79 15.85
N ILE A 78 -2.86 -1.37 14.69
CA ILE A 78 -2.72 -0.67 13.41
C ILE A 78 -3.80 -1.09 12.43
N LEU A 79 -4.35 -0.09 11.73
CA LEU A 79 -5.19 -0.31 10.56
C LEU A 79 -4.43 0.06 9.29
N GLU A 80 -4.26 -0.89 8.36
CA GLU A 80 -3.73 -0.63 7.03
C GLU A 80 -4.88 -0.38 6.04
N ILE A 81 -4.92 0.83 5.48
CA ILE A 81 -5.83 1.25 4.42
C ILE A 81 -5.27 0.78 3.08
N GLY A 82 -6.11 0.14 2.26
CA GLY A 82 -5.73 -0.53 1.02
C GLY A 82 -4.70 -1.63 1.27
N CYS A 83 -5.03 -2.55 2.18
CA CYS A 83 -4.09 -3.57 2.64
C CYS A 83 -3.64 -4.55 1.56
N GLY A 84 -4.36 -4.65 0.44
CA GLY A 84 -3.97 -5.51 -0.68
C GLY A 84 -3.78 -6.96 -0.24
N GLY A 85 -2.58 -7.50 -0.48
CA GLY A 85 -2.18 -8.84 -0.07
C GLY A 85 -1.77 -8.96 1.41
N ALA A 86 -1.93 -7.90 2.22
CA ALA A 86 -1.59 -7.82 3.63
C ALA A 86 -0.15 -8.29 3.93
N THR A 87 0.84 -7.72 3.23
CA THR A 87 2.25 -8.11 3.39
C THR A 87 2.81 -7.80 4.78
N LEU A 88 2.15 -6.93 5.54
CA LEU A 88 2.54 -6.47 6.88
C LEU A 88 1.66 -7.05 8.00
N ARG A 89 0.87 -8.10 7.72
CA ARG A 89 -0.08 -8.73 8.65
C ARG A 89 0.47 -9.16 10.01
N ASN A 90 1.78 -9.34 10.11
CA ASN A 90 2.46 -9.76 11.33
C ASN A 90 2.74 -8.59 12.29
N LEU A 91 2.32 -7.37 11.95
CA LEU A 91 2.39 -6.23 12.87
C LEU A 91 1.43 -6.48 14.06
N PRO A 92 1.73 -5.94 15.25
CA PRO A 92 0.88 -6.12 16.43
C PRO A 92 -0.56 -5.66 16.18
N ASN A 93 -1.53 -6.54 16.49
CA ASN A 93 -2.97 -6.28 16.38
C ASN A 93 -3.36 -5.63 15.03
N TYR A 94 -2.81 -6.17 13.95
CA TYR A 94 -3.02 -5.68 12.59
C TYR A 94 -4.48 -5.92 12.13
N LEU A 95 -5.06 -4.88 11.53
CA LEU A 95 -6.33 -4.93 10.80
C LEU A 95 -6.12 -4.40 9.39
N GLY A 96 -6.58 -5.15 8.38
CA GLY A 96 -6.55 -4.71 6.99
C GLY A 96 -7.90 -4.15 6.55
N LEU A 97 -7.89 -3.07 5.77
CA LEU A 97 -9.06 -2.55 5.06
C LEU A 97 -8.76 -2.48 3.57
N ASP A 98 -9.64 -3.01 2.74
CA ASP A 98 -9.56 -2.87 1.28
C ASP A 98 -10.97 -2.90 0.67
N PHE A 99 -11.14 -2.20 -0.45
CA PHE A 99 -12.37 -2.24 -1.25
C PHE A 99 -12.34 -3.29 -2.36
N SER A 100 -11.19 -3.92 -2.62
CA SER A 100 -11.09 -5.04 -3.54
C SER A 100 -11.37 -6.33 -2.79
N LEU A 101 -12.51 -6.95 -3.10
CA LEU A 101 -12.86 -8.24 -2.50
C LEU A 101 -11.85 -9.32 -2.91
N GLU A 102 -11.31 -9.23 -4.13
CA GLU A 102 -10.29 -10.17 -4.60
C GLU A 102 -8.95 -9.99 -3.88
N ALA A 103 -8.56 -8.76 -3.53
CA ALA A 103 -7.40 -8.51 -2.68
C ALA A 103 -7.58 -9.15 -1.30
N LEU A 104 -8.73 -8.92 -0.65
CA LEU A 104 -9.04 -9.43 0.68
C LEU A 104 -9.04 -10.97 0.71
N LYS A 105 -9.62 -11.64 -0.30
CA LYS A 105 -9.56 -13.11 -0.42
C LYS A 105 -8.13 -13.63 -0.47
N ARG A 106 -7.22 -12.90 -1.11
CA ARG A 106 -5.80 -13.27 -1.26
C ARG A 106 -4.95 -12.83 -0.09
N SER A 107 -5.44 -11.89 0.71
CA SER A 107 -4.73 -11.35 1.87
C SER A 107 -4.43 -12.44 2.89
N GLY A 108 -5.26 -13.48 3.01
CA GLY A 108 -5.11 -14.52 4.04
C GLY A 108 -5.27 -13.99 5.47
N LEU A 109 -5.98 -12.87 5.64
CA LEU A 109 -6.38 -12.35 6.94
C LEU A 109 -7.64 -13.06 7.44
N ASP A 110 -7.67 -13.45 8.72
CA ASP A 110 -8.86 -14.00 9.36
C ASP A 110 -9.93 -12.92 9.63
N LYS A 111 -9.47 -11.67 9.83
CA LYS A 111 -10.32 -10.51 10.09
C LYS A 111 -9.84 -9.34 9.23
N PHE A 112 -10.78 -8.72 8.54
CA PHE A 112 -10.54 -7.56 7.69
C PHE A 112 -11.80 -6.71 7.57
N ILE A 113 -11.63 -5.48 7.12
CA ILE A 113 -12.72 -4.58 6.76
C ILE A 113 -12.83 -4.53 5.25
N TYR A 114 -14.00 -4.89 4.73
CA TYR A 114 -14.36 -4.64 3.34
C TYR A 114 -15.07 -3.30 3.24
N ALA A 115 -14.34 -2.27 2.81
CA ALA A 115 -14.86 -0.91 2.68
C ALA A 115 -14.04 -0.07 1.70
N ASP A 116 -14.71 0.88 1.04
CA ASP A 116 -14.07 1.96 0.29
C ASP A 116 -13.79 3.13 1.25
N VAL A 117 -12.50 3.44 1.45
CA VAL A 117 -12.06 4.52 2.35
C VAL A 117 -12.69 5.87 1.98
N THR A 118 -13.02 6.10 0.70
CA THR A 118 -13.69 7.34 0.25
C THR A 118 -15.15 7.43 0.68
N LYS A 119 -15.74 6.33 1.14
CA LYS A 119 -17.11 6.25 1.69
C LYS A 119 -17.13 6.26 3.22
N GLY A 120 -15.97 6.27 3.86
CA GLY A 120 -15.80 6.28 5.31
C GLY A 120 -15.21 4.97 5.84
N ILE A 121 -14.69 5.05 7.06
CA ILE A 121 -14.08 3.91 7.74
C ILE A 121 -15.07 3.44 8.82
N PRO A 122 -15.57 2.18 8.76
CA PRO A 122 -16.58 1.68 9.69
C PRO A 122 -15.99 1.31 11.05
N LEU A 123 -15.26 2.24 11.66
CA LEU A 123 -14.66 2.13 12.98
C LEU A 123 -14.96 3.38 13.81
N PRO A 124 -15.03 3.25 15.15
CA PRO A 124 -15.21 4.39 16.04
C PRO A 124 -14.03 5.37 15.98
N ASP A 125 -14.30 6.59 16.44
CA ASP A 125 -13.30 7.63 16.64
C ASP A 125 -12.18 7.13 17.55
N LYS A 126 -10.93 7.46 17.21
CA LYS A 126 -9.74 7.19 18.02
C LYS A 126 -9.61 5.71 18.44
N SER A 127 -10.10 4.80 17.61
CA SER A 127 -10.09 3.36 17.88
C SER A 127 -8.82 2.65 17.43
N GLN A 128 -8.05 3.26 16.54
CA GLN A 128 -6.77 2.72 16.06
C GLN A 128 -5.64 3.63 16.49
N ASP A 129 -4.63 3.10 17.16
CA ASP A 129 -3.45 3.84 17.58
C ASP A 129 -2.68 4.36 16.36
N ALA A 130 -2.45 3.50 15.37
CA ALA A 130 -1.82 3.87 14.11
C ALA A 130 -2.73 3.59 12.89
N ILE A 131 -2.66 4.48 11.91
CA ILE A 131 -3.16 4.23 10.54
C ILE A 131 -1.97 4.13 9.60
N LEU A 132 -1.97 3.14 8.71
CA LEU A 132 -0.99 2.98 7.63
C LEU A 132 -1.69 3.12 6.29
N SER A 133 -1.09 3.86 5.35
CA SER A 133 -1.49 3.86 3.94
C SER A 133 -0.26 3.76 3.04
N ARG A 134 -0.29 2.86 2.07
CA ARG A 134 0.80 2.64 1.12
C ARG A 134 0.29 2.63 -0.31
N TYR A 135 0.60 3.67 -1.07
CA TYR A 135 0.17 3.84 -2.46
C TYR A 135 -1.34 3.70 -2.65
N VAL A 136 -2.14 4.26 -1.75
CA VAL A 136 -3.61 4.27 -1.83
C VAL A 136 -4.12 5.68 -2.06
N LEU A 137 -3.61 6.67 -1.32
CA LEU A 137 -4.13 8.04 -1.39
C LEU A 137 -3.91 8.68 -2.75
N LEU A 138 -2.86 8.31 -3.49
CA LEU A 138 -2.70 8.76 -4.88
C LEU A 138 -3.86 8.32 -5.79
N HIS A 139 -4.67 7.33 -5.41
CA HIS A 139 -5.78 6.85 -6.22
C HIS A 139 -7.11 7.52 -5.87
N VAL A 140 -7.12 8.40 -4.87
CA VAL A 140 -8.32 9.11 -4.41
C VAL A 140 -8.49 10.40 -5.22
N PRO A 141 -9.65 10.64 -5.87
CA PRO A 141 -9.87 11.90 -6.59
C PRO A 141 -9.78 13.13 -5.68
N PHE A 142 -9.34 14.27 -6.21
CA PHE A 142 -9.28 15.55 -5.49
C PHE A 142 -10.61 15.95 -4.81
N THR A 143 -11.75 15.55 -5.38
CA THR A 143 -13.08 15.82 -4.81
C THR A 143 -13.40 14.98 -3.57
N GLN A 144 -12.64 13.93 -3.28
CA GLN A 144 -12.87 12.98 -2.18
C GLN A 144 -11.72 12.94 -1.16
N ILE A 145 -10.52 13.45 -1.49
CA ILE A 145 -9.33 13.31 -0.63
C ILE A 145 -9.50 13.98 0.73
N GLU A 146 -10.09 15.17 0.80
CA GLU A 146 -10.24 15.90 2.06
C GLU A 146 -11.11 15.12 3.06
N LYS A 147 -12.24 14.57 2.60
CA LYS A 147 -13.12 13.70 3.41
C LYS A 147 -12.42 12.41 3.82
N THR A 148 -11.64 11.82 2.91
CA THR A 148 -10.87 10.60 3.17
C THR A 148 -9.84 10.82 4.29
N ILE A 149 -9.09 11.92 4.24
CA ILE A 149 -8.10 12.30 5.25
C ILE A 149 -8.77 12.62 6.59
N MET A 150 -9.90 13.32 6.57
CA MET A 150 -10.70 13.57 7.78
C MET A 150 -11.13 12.27 8.46
N GLU A 151 -11.59 11.28 7.70
CA GLU A 151 -11.96 9.96 8.24
C GLU A 151 -10.75 9.19 8.80
N MET A 152 -9.61 9.22 8.11
CA MET A 152 -8.36 8.64 8.64
C MET A 152 -7.96 9.31 9.96
N GLY A 153 -8.01 10.65 10.03
CA GLY A 153 -7.70 11.42 11.24
C GLY A 153 -8.70 11.19 12.39
N ARG A 154 -9.99 10.97 12.08
CA ARG A 154 -11.03 10.61 13.05
C ARG A 154 -10.72 9.28 13.72
N VAL A 155 -10.40 8.25 12.94
CA VAL A 155 -10.11 6.90 13.43
C VAL A 155 -8.74 6.79 14.11
N ALA A 156 -7.73 7.51 13.61
CA ALA A 156 -6.38 7.53 14.17
C ALA A 156 -6.32 8.21 15.55
N LYS A 157 -5.71 7.55 16.52
CA LYS A 157 -5.51 8.07 17.88
C LYS A 157 -4.16 8.73 18.07
N LYS A 158 -3.07 8.10 17.62
CA LYS A 158 -1.69 8.55 17.93
C LYS A 158 -0.91 8.92 16.67
N ALA A 159 -0.85 8.03 15.68
CA ALA A 159 -0.02 8.21 14.51
C ALA A 159 -0.71 7.88 13.18
N ILE A 160 -0.27 8.55 12.12
CA ILE A 160 -0.57 8.21 10.73
C ILE A 160 0.76 8.04 9.99
N ILE A 161 0.95 6.87 9.41
CA ILE A 161 2.18 6.46 8.71
C ILE A 161 1.85 6.34 7.22
N LEU A 162 2.57 7.06 6.37
CA LEU A 162 2.28 7.17 4.95
C LEU A 162 3.47 6.75 4.10
N LYS A 163 3.20 5.92 3.09
CA LYS A 163 4.10 5.70 1.96
C LYS A 163 3.34 6.02 0.69
N GLU A 164 3.32 7.30 0.36
CA GLU A 164 2.56 7.83 -0.75
C GLU A 164 3.48 8.69 -1.60
N PRO A 165 3.29 8.76 -2.93
CA PRO A 165 3.90 9.82 -3.69
C PRO A 165 3.16 11.12 -3.37
N TYR A 166 3.90 12.10 -2.85
CA TYR A 166 3.39 13.45 -2.61
C TYR A 166 4.37 14.50 -3.18
N GLY A 167 3.91 15.73 -3.34
CA GLY A 167 4.68 16.82 -3.96
C GLY A 167 4.79 16.71 -5.49
N ASP A 168 5.80 17.37 -6.08
CA ASP A 168 5.95 17.55 -7.54
C ASP A 168 6.65 16.37 -8.26
N ASN A 169 6.51 15.16 -7.71
CA ASN A 169 7.11 13.95 -8.26
C ASN A 169 6.32 13.47 -9.50
N SER A 170 6.60 14.09 -10.64
CA SER A 170 6.04 13.84 -11.99
C SER A 170 6.22 12.41 -12.54
N LYS A 171 6.73 11.45 -11.77
CA LYS A 171 6.93 10.05 -12.21
C LYS A 171 5.68 9.18 -12.08
N HIS A 172 4.61 9.66 -11.46
CA HIS A 172 3.35 8.93 -11.27
C HIS A 172 2.25 9.34 -12.28
N CYS A 173 2.59 9.39 -13.57
CA CYS A 173 1.69 9.78 -14.67
C CYS A 173 0.73 8.65 -15.12
N GLN A 174 -0.02 8.04 -14.19
CA GLN A 174 -1.18 7.24 -14.58
C GLN A 174 -2.44 8.10 -14.46
N ALA A 175 -3.39 7.94 -15.39
CA ALA A 175 -4.61 8.75 -15.44
C ALA A 175 -5.50 8.63 -14.18
N HIS A 176 -5.24 7.64 -13.33
CA HIS A 176 -5.93 7.37 -12.08
C HIS A 176 -5.05 7.64 -10.84
N CYS A 177 -3.99 8.41 -11.02
CA CYS A 177 -3.13 8.90 -9.95
C CYS A 177 -3.28 10.42 -9.82
N PHE A 178 -3.39 10.88 -8.58
CA PHE A 178 -3.55 12.27 -8.18
C PHE A 178 -2.46 12.59 -7.17
N LEU A 179 -1.74 13.69 -7.38
CA LEU A 179 -0.73 14.16 -6.44
C LEU A 179 -1.40 15.13 -5.46
N HIS A 180 -1.44 14.76 -4.19
CA HIS A 180 -2.06 15.57 -3.13
C HIS A 180 -0.99 16.24 -2.26
N ASN A 181 -1.32 17.40 -1.69
CA ASN A 181 -0.54 17.99 -0.61
C ASN A 181 -0.89 17.31 0.73
N LEU A 182 -0.48 16.05 0.89
CA LEU A 182 -0.81 15.24 2.07
C LEU A 182 -0.37 15.89 3.39
N PRO A 183 0.84 16.48 3.53
CA PRO A 183 1.24 17.15 4.77
C PRO A 183 0.25 18.24 5.22
N GLU A 184 -0.11 19.16 4.32
CA GLU A 184 -1.04 20.25 4.63
C GLU A 184 -2.44 19.73 4.97
N LEU A 185 -2.93 18.75 4.21
CA LEU A 185 -4.25 18.16 4.44
C LEU A 185 -4.31 17.45 5.79
N PHE A 186 -3.32 16.64 6.15
CA PHE A 186 -3.31 15.95 7.44
C PHE A 186 -3.15 16.92 8.62
N GLN A 187 -2.32 17.97 8.51
CA GLN A 187 -2.18 18.99 9.55
C GLN A 187 -3.51 19.69 9.89
N LYS A 188 -4.44 19.81 8.93
CA LYS A 188 -5.77 20.40 9.15
C LYS A 188 -6.71 19.51 9.97
N TYR A 189 -6.57 18.18 9.86
CA TYR A 189 -7.57 17.23 10.36
C TYR A 189 -7.06 16.24 11.41
N PHE A 190 -5.75 16.20 11.65
CA PHE A 190 -5.13 15.26 12.56
C PHE A 190 -4.09 15.99 13.43
N GLN A 191 -4.24 15.82 14.75
CA GLN A 191 -3.38 16.48 15.75
C GLN A 191 -2.27 15.56 16.30
N GLY A 192 -2.23 14.30 15.85
CA GLY A 192 -1.19 13.35 16.26
C GLY A 192 0.03 13.38 15.33
N ASP A 193 0.87 12.35 15.45
CA ASP A 193 2.13 12.26 14.73
C ASP A 193 1.93 11.78 13.29
N LEU A 194 2.45 12.56 12.33
CA LEU A 194 2.40 12.23 10.90
C LEU A 194 3.80 11.82 10.43
N GLU A 195 3.94 10.57 10.01
CA GLU A 195 5.21 9.98 9.59
C GLU A 195 5.17 9.63 8.11
N PHE A 196 6.13 10.11 7.33
CA PHE A 196 6.29 9.73 5.92
C PHE A 196 7.47 8.78 5.74
N LEU A 197 7.24 7.67 5.02
CA LEU A 197 8.24 6.65 4.74
C LEU A 197 9.05 7.00 3.49
N ASP A 198 9.66 8.19 3.45
CA ASP A 198 10.48 8.62 2.32
C ASP A 198 11.91 8.12 2.49
N SER A 199 12.12 6.90 2.00
CA SER A 199 13.37 6.14 2.03
C SER A 199 13.85 5.78 3.44
N ILE A 200 14.07 4.48 3.64
CA ILE A 200 14.62 3.90 4.88
C ILE A 200 15.89 4.68 5.26
N PRO A 201 15.98 5.27 6.47
CA PRO A 201 17.21 5.88 6.96
C PRO A 201 18.37 4.89 6.79
N VAL A 202 19.48 5.34 6.19
CA VAL A 202 20.68 4.49 5.93
C VAL A 202 21.14 3.75 7.19
N GLU A 203 20.93 4.34 8.36
CA GLU A 203 21.24 3.76 9.67
C GLU A 203 20.52 2.43 9.96
N LEU A 204 19.28 2.26 9.48
CA LEU A 204 18.50 1.02 9.62
C LEU A 204 18.91 -0.04 8.59
N GLN A 205 19.60 0.34 7.51
CA GLN A 205 20.16 -0.62 6.55
C GLN A 205 21.40 -1.33 7.11
N ASN A 206 22.13 -0.68 8.03
CA ASN A 206 23.42 -1.16 8.53
C ASN A 206 23.34 -2.00 9.82
N ARG A 207 22.24 -1.93 10.59
CA ARG A 207 22.10 -2.72 11.85
C ARG A 207 21.87 -4.21 11.62
N HIS A 208 21.41 -4.62 10.44
CA HIS A 208 21.15 -6.03 10.13
C HIS A 208 22.31 -6.76 9.47
N SER A 209 23.43 -6.07 9.22
CA SER A 209 24.68 -6.67 8.74
C SER A 209 25.53 -7.31 9.86
N GLN A 210 25.08 -7.24 11.12
CA GLN A 210 25.82 -7.68 12.30
C GLN A 210 25.11 -8.78 13.13
N ILE A 211 24.04 -9.38 12.60
CA ILE A 211 23.33 -10.51 13.26
C ILE A 211 23.49 -11.80 12.44
N HIS A 212 24.68 -12.03 11.88
CA HIS A 212 25.10 -13.32 11.32
C HIS A 212 26.52 -13.64 11.79
#